data_AF-A0A2A6BP32-F1
#
_entry.id   AF-A0A2A6BP32-F1
#
_cell.length_a   1.000
_cell.length_b   1.000
_cell.length_c   1.000
_cell.angle_alpha   90.00
_cell.angle_beta   90.00
_cell.angle_gamma   90.00
#
_symmetry.space_group_name_H-M   'P 1'
#
loop_
_entity.id
_entity.type
_entity.pdbx_description
1 polymer ?
#
loop_
_entity_poly.entity_id
_entity_poly.type
_entity_poly.pdbx_seq_one_letter_code
_entity_poly.pdbx_strand_id
1 'polypeptide(L)' 'MVELGGKTPYGQSFDNTVFIIPALVLLAVFGYVGSRLYKSILDKEVRGTTAKKDRKAAKKAQ' A
#
# COMPACT_ATOMS: atom_id res chain seq x y z
N MET A 1 -52.36 -16.20 7.91
CA MET A 1 -50.97 -15.73 7.89
C MET A 1 -50.82 -14.98 6.58
N VAL A 2 -50.95 -13.66 6.61
CA VAL A 2 -51.01 -12.85 5.39
C VAL A 2 -49.57 -12.51 5.03
N GLU A 3 -49.11 -12.92 3.84
CA GLU A 3 -47.79 -12.55 3.35
C GLU A 3 -47.75 -11.03 3.20
N LEU A 4 -47.04 -10.39 4.13
CA LEU A 4 -46.59 -9.02 4.03
C LEU A 4 -45.53 -8.97 2.91
N GLY A 5 -45.97 -9.12 1.67
CA GLY A 5 -45.24 -8.78 0.45
C GLY A 5 -45.09 -7.27 0.31
N GLY A 6 -44.59 -6.62 1.37
CA GLY A 6 -44.15 -5.25 1.34
C GLY A 6 -42.81 -5.24 0.61
N LYS A 7 -42.82 -4.76 -0.63
CA LYS A 7 -41.64 -4.33 -1.36
C LYS A 7 -40.94 -3.27 -0.51
N THR A 8 -40.06 -3.69 0.41
CA THR A 8 -39.27 -2.78 1.22
C THR A 8 -38.41 -1.96 0.26
N PRO A 9 -38.47 -0.61 0.29
CA PRO A 9 -37.67 0.23 -0.62
C PRO A 9 -36.16 0.12 -0.34
N TYR A 10 -35.79 -0.53 0.76
CA TYR A 10 -34.41 -0.81 1.17
C TYR A 10 -33.91 -2.21 0.74
N GLY A 11 -34.74 -3.00 0.05
CA GLY A 11 -34.39 -4.33 -0.46
C GLY A 11 -33.62 -4.31 -1.79
N GLN A 12 -33.23 -3.14 -2.28
CA GLN A 12 -32.30 -3.05 -3.40
C GLN A 12 -30.90 -3.29 -2.83
N SER A 13 -30.43 -4.54 -2.89
CA SER A 13 -29.04 -4.90 -2.59
C SER A 13 -28.12 -3.89 -3.28
N PHE A 14 -27.47 -3.02 -2.50
CA PHE A 14 -26.48 -2.10 -3.03
C PHE A 14 -25.42 -2.92 -3.73
N ASP A 15 -25.10 -2.53 -4.97
CA ASP A 15 -24.03 -3.17 -5.70
C ASP A 15 -22.73 -2.95 -4.93
N ASN A 16 -22.12 -4.05 -4.46
CA ASN A 16 -20.87 -4.05 -3.70
C ASN A 16 -19.76 -3.28 -4.45
N THR A 17 -19.90 -3.11 -5.76
CA THR A 17 -19.08 -2.25 -6.61
C THR A 17 -18.87 -0.84 -6.05
N VAL A 18 -19.87 -0.26 -5.38
CA VAL A 18 -19.76 1.08 -4.76
C VAL A 18 -18.72 1.12 -3.64
N PHE A 19 -18.46 -0.01 -2.99
CA PHE A 19 -17.43 -0.14 -1.95
C PHE A 19 -16.10 -0.70 -2.49
N ILE A 20 -16.18 -1.62 -3.46
CA ILE A 20 -15.01 -2.29 -4.03
C ILE A 20 -14.16 -1.31 -4.85
N ILE A 21 -14.78 -0.45 -5.68
CA ILE A 21 -14.03 0.47 -6.54
C ILE A 21 -13.18 1.45 -5.69
N PRO A 22 -13.73 2.17 -4.70
CA PRO A 22 -12.93 3.05 -3.85
C PRO A 22 -11.83 2.30 -3.08
N ALA A 23 -12.11 1.07 -2.62
CA ALA A 23 -11.13 0.27 -1.90
C ALA A 23 -9.93 -0.09 -2.78
N LEU A 24 -10.15 -0.46 -4.04
CA LEU A 24 -9.07 -0.75 -5.00
C LEU A 24 -8.23 0.48 -5.32
N VAL A 25 -8.86 1.65 -5.44
CA VAL A 25 -8.15 2.92 -5.65
C VAL A 25 -7.23 3.21 -4.47
N LEU A 26 -7.71 3.07 -3.23
CA LEU A 26 -6.89 3.26 -2.04
C LEU A 26 -5.73 2.25 -1.99
N LEU A 27 -5.99 0.97 -2.27
CA LEU A 27 -4.96 -0.07 -2.31
C LEU A 27 -3.86 0.26 -3.32
N ALA A 28 -4.22 0.76 -4.51
CA ALA A 28 -3.26 1.18 -5.52
C ALA A 28 -2.40 2.37 -5.06
N VAL A 29 -3.02 3.38 -4.44
CA VAL A 29 -2.32 4.56 -3.91
C VAL A 29 -1.36 4.17 -2.79
N PHE A 30 -1.82 3.40 -1.80
CA PHE A 30 -0.98 2.93 -0.70
C PHE A 30 0.14 2.02 -1.21
N GLY A 31 -0.13 1.13 -2.16
CA GLY A 31 0.89 0.30 -2.79
C GLY A 31 1.96 1.13 -3.53
N TYR A 32 1.55 2.16 -4.27
CA TYR A 32 2.46 3.06 -4.96
C TYR A 32 3.34 3.85 -3.98
N VAL A 33 2.74 4.46 -2.96
CA VAL A 33 3.49 5.23 -1.95
C VAL A 33 4.41 4.32 -1.14
N GLY A 34 3.91 3.16 -0.71
CA GLY A 34 4.68 2.16 0.03
C GLY A 34 5.87 1.63 -0.76
N SER A 35 5.68 1.31 -2.05
CA SER A 35 6.78 0.84 -2.91
C SER A 35 7.84 1.92 -3.13
N ARG A 36 7.44 3.18 -3.31
CA ARG A 36 8.37 4.32 -3.46
C ARG A 36 9.15 4.57 -2.16
N LEU A 37 8.48 4.46 -1.01
CA LEU A 37 9.11 4.62 0.30
C LEU A 37 10.08 3.49 0.58
N TYR A 38 9.69 2.24 0.31
CA TYR A 38 10.55 1.07 0.45
C TYR A 38 11.81 1.19 -0.39
N LYS A 39 11.68 1.56 -1.68
CA LYS A 39 12.84 1.82 -2.54
C LYS A 39 13.74 2.92 -1.99
N SER A 40 13.16 4.00 -1.47
CA SER A 40 13.93 5.11 -0.90
C SER A 40 14.69 4.72 0.37
N ILE A 41 14.14 3.82 1.18
CA ILE A 41 14.81 3.28 2.38
C ILE A 41 15.94 2.34 1.94
N LEU A 42 15.65 1.43 1.01
CA LEU A 42 16.64 0.48 0.50
C LEU A 42 17.84 1.20 -0.14
N ASP A 43 17.60 2.21 -0.97
CA ASP A 43 18.66 3.02 -1.58
C ASP A 43 19.52 3.75 -0.53
N LYS A 44 18.92 4.25 0.55
CA LYS A 44 19.65 4.86 1.66
C LYS A 44 20.50 3.84 2.41
N GLU A 45 20.00 2.64 2.61
CA GLU A 45 20.72 1.56 3.30
C GLU A 45 21.91 1.05 2.47
N VAL A 46 21.72 0.88 1.17
CA VAL A 46 22.78 0.50 0.21
C VAL A 46 23.85 1.58 0.12
N ARG A 47 23.48 2.86 0.07
CA ARG A 47 24.44 3.98 0.10
C ARG A 47 25.17 4.10 1.43
N GLY A 48 24.48 3.87 2.54
CA GLY A 48 25.09 3.90 3.88
C GLY A 48 26.09 2.77 4.12
N THR A 49 25.85 1.60 3.55
CA THR A 49 26.75 0.43 3.66
C THR A 49 27.98 0.55 2.75
N THR A 50 27.82 1.05 1.53
CA THR A 50 28.96 1.37 0.63
C THR A 50 29.87 2.45 1.23
N ALA A 51 29.30 3.57 1.68
CA ALA A 51 30.08 4.65 2.30
C ALA A 51 30.84 4.22 3.59
N LYS A 52 30.29 3.26 4.35
CA LYS A 52 30.97 2.69 5.53
C LYS A 52 32.08 1.69 5.15
N LYS A 53 31.94 0.95 4.04
CA LYS A 53 32.98 0.06 3.53
C LYS A 53 34.18 0.84 3.00
N ASP A 54 33.96 1.92 2.26
CA ASP A 54 35.05 2.74 1.69
C ASP A 54 35.89 3.41 2.77
N ARG A 55 35.24 3.92 3.84
CA ARG A 55 35.94 4.46 5.01
C ARG A 55 36.76 3.43 5.77
N LYS A 56 36.32 2.16 5.82
CA LYS A 56 37.08 1.08 6.46
C LYS A 56 38.23 0.58 5.58
N ALA A 57 38.07 0.60 4.26
CA ALA A 57 39.16 0.28 3.33
C ALA A 57 40.26 1.35 3.36
N ALA A 58 39.88 2.64 3.36
CA ALA A 58 40.83 3.76 3.49
C ALA A 58 41.60 3.73 4.81
N LYS A 59 40.95 3.35 5.92
CA LYS A 59 41.60 3.19 7.24
C LYS A 59 42.44 1.92 7.40
N LYS A 60 42.31 0.94 6.50
CA LYS A 60 43.14 -0.28 6.49
C LYS A 60 44.33 -0.17 5.53
N ALA A 61 44.32 0.80 4.63
CA ALA A 61 45.38 1.07 3.66
C ALA A 61 46.36 2.16 4.13
N GLN A 62 46.16 2.70 5.34
CA GLN A 62 47.03 3.65 6.03
C GLN A 62 47.54 2.99 7.32
#